data_AF-A0A7K4Q274-F1
#
_entry.id   AF-A0A7K4Q274-F1
#
_cell.length_a   1.000
_cell.length_b   1.000
_cell.length_c   1.000
_cell.angle_alpha   90.00
_cell.angle_beta   90.00
_cell.angle_gamma   90.00
#
_symmetry.space_group_name_H-M   'P 1'
#
loop_
_entity.id
_entity.type
_entity.pdbx_description
1 polymer ?
#
loop_
_entity_poly.entity_id
_entity_poly.type
_entity_poly.pdbx_seq_one_letter_code
_entity_poly.pdbx_strand_id
1 'polypeptide(L)'
;MPSYTVTVATGSQWFAGTDDYVYLTLQGTDGCSERHLLDKPFYNDFERGAVDSYDVTVEEDLGEIQLIKIEKRKYWYQDDWYLKYITVKTPVGDYLEFPCYRWITDEKEVVLRDG
;
A
#
# COMPACT_ATOMS: atom_id res chain seq x y z
N MET A 1 17.25 4.25 10.18
CA MET A 1 16.22 3.75 9.26
C MET A 1 15.02 3.31 10.08
N PRO A 2 13.98 4.16 10.20
CA PRO A 2 12.71 3.75 10.78
C PRO A 2 12.07 2.65 9.94
N SER A 3 11.36 1.72 10.60
CA SER A 3 10.63 0.63 9.94
C SER A 3 9.14 0.74 10.26
N TYR A 4 8.33 0.69 9.22
CA TYR A 4 6.88 0.75 9.26
C TYR A 4 6.32 -0.60 8.83
N THR A 5 5.33 -1.12 9.56
CA THR A 5 4.59 -2.30 9.07
C THR A 5 3.36 -1.80 8.31
N VAL A 6 3.36 -2.01 7.00
CA VAL A 6 2.23 -1.69 6.13
C VAL A 6 1.39 -2.93 5.96
N THR A 7 0.08 -2.83 6.22
CA THR A 7 -0.88 -3.89 5.92
C THR A 7 -1.86 -3.42 4.85
N VAL A 8 -2.02 -4.20 3.79
CA VAL A 8 -2.90 -3.91 2.65
C VAL A 8 -4.04 -4.91 2.64
N ALA A 9 -5.29 -4.43 2.61
CA ALA A 9 -6.46 -5.27 2.57
C ALA A 9 -7.16 -5.21 1.20
N THR A 10 -7.17 -6.34 0.50
CA THR A 10 -7.85 -6.48 -0.80
C THR A 10 -9.34 -6.80 -0.60
N GLY A 11 -10.17 -6.30 -1.52
CA GLY A 11 -11.60 -6.57 -1.60
C GLY A 11 -11.94 -8.04 -1.74
N SER A 12 -13.14 -8.42 -1.29
CA SER A 12 -13.68 -9.78 -1.49
C SER A 12 -14.62 -9.86 -2.70
N GLN A 13 -14.77 -8.77 -3.47
CA GLN A 13 -15.54 -8.74 -4.71
C GLN A 13 -14.94 -9.70 -5.75
N TRP A 14 -15.77 -10.10 -6.72
CA TRP A 14 -15.27 -10.87 -7.86
C TRP A 14 -14.24 -10.04 -8.62
N PHE A 15 -13.13 -10.67 -9.01
CA PHE A 15 -11.99 -10.04 -9.69
C PHE A 15 -11.28 -8.93 -8.89
N ALA A 16 -11.40 -8.95 -7.56
CA ALA A 16 -10.79 -7.91 -6.71
C ALA A 16 -9.26 -8.01 -6.55
N GLY A 17 -8.65 -9.15 -6.89
CA GLY A 17 -7.21 -9.36 -6.75
C GLY A 17 -6.43 -8.90 -7.97
N THR A 18 -5.10 -8.80 -7.84
CA THR A 18 -4.21 -8.33 -8.91
C THR A 18 -2.88 -9.08 -8.93
N ASP A 19 -2.36 -9.30 -10.14
CA ASP A 19 -0.99 -9.80 -10.40
C ASP A 19 -0.04 -8.66 -10.81
N ASP A 20 -0.51 -7.41 -10.83
CA ASP A 20 0.29 -6.24 -11.18
C ASP A 20 1.24 -5.83 -10.04
N TYR A 21 2.27 -5.08 -10.40
CA TYR A 21 3.18 -4.52 -9.41
C TYR A 21 2.48 -3.41 -8.62
N VAL A 22 2.48 -3.53 -7.30
CA VAL A 22 1.96 -2.50 -6.40
C VAL A 22 3.13 -1.79 -5.73
N TYR A 23 3.20 -0.48 -5.92
CA TYR A 23 4.16 0.38 -5.27
C TYR A 23 3.50 1.26 -4.22
N LEU A 24 4.23 1.51 -3.14
CA LEU A 24 3.80 2.36 -2.04
C LEU A 24 4.84 3.44 -1.73
N THR A 25 4.36 4.63 -1.43
CA THR A 25 5.16 5.72 -0.87
C THR A 25 4.45 6.32 0.35
N LEU A 26 5.19 6.46 1.44
CA LEU A 26 4.76 7.11 2.68
C LEU A 26 5.11 8.60 2.61
N GLN A 27 4.16 9.47 2.89
CA GLN A 27 4.40 10.90 3.00
C GLN A 27 4.00 11.38 4.39
N GLY A 28 4.97 11.91 5.13
CA GLY A 28 4.76 12.51 6.44
C GLY A 28 5.04 14.02 6.45
N THR A 29 5.03 14.60 7.64
CA THR A 29 5.23 16.05 7.85
C THR A 29 6.63 16.52 7.45
N ASP A 30 7.63 15.67 7.66
CA ASP A 30 9.04 16.04 7.59
C ASP A 30 9.71 15.52 6.32
N GLY A 31 9.05 14.60 5.60
CA GLY A 31 9.58 14.02 4.40
C GLY A 31 8.66 13.04 3.68
N CYS A 32 9.21 12.42 2.64
CA CYS A 32 8.55 11.41 1.84
C CYS A 32 9.52 10.25 1.66
N SER A 33 9.04 9.02 1.78
CA SER A 33 9.85 7.85 1.46
C SER A 33 10.13 7.78 -0.04
N GLU A 34 11.10 6.95 -0.39
CA GLU A 34 11.23 6.40 -1.73
C GLU A 34 10.02 5.52 -2.10
N ARG A 35 10.01 5.04 -3.34
CA ARG A 35 8.99 4.13 -3.83
C ARG A 35 9.35 2.70 -3.47
N HIS A 36 8.49 2.03 -2.69
CA HIS A 36 8.67 0.65 -2.27
C HIS A 36 7.81 -0.27 -3.12
N LEU A 37 8.41 -1.30 -3.71
CA LEU A 37 7.65 -2.42 -4.29
C LEU A 37 7.15 -3.30 -3.15
N LEU A 38 5.85 -3.54 -3.12
CA LEU A 38 5.22 -4.47 -2.18
C LEU A 38 5.15 -5.85 -2.83
N ASP A 39 6.13 -6.71 -2.51
CA ASP A 39 6.26 -8.04 -3.09
C ASP A 39 6.91 -8.97 -2.05
N LYS A 40 6.22 -10.07 -1.70
CA LYS A 40 6.75 -11.10 -0.81
C LYS A 40 7.31 -12.26 -1.64
N PRO A 41 8.56 -12.68 -1.41
CA PRO A 41 9.17 -13.74 -2.20
C PRO A 41 8.41 -15.06 -2.04
N PHE A 42 8.08 -15.70 -3.17
CA PHE A 42 7.33 -16.96 -3.23
C PHE A 42 5.93 -16.89 -2.61
N TYR A 43 5.34 -15.69 -2.59
CA TYR A 43 3.98 -15.45 -2.13
C TYR A 43 3.15 -14.88 -3.28
N ASN A 44 1.84 -15.10 -3.22
CA ASN A 44 0.91 -14.51 -4.18
C ASN A 44 0.15 -13.37 -3.49
N ASP A 45 0.65 -12.16 -3.71
CA ASP A 45 0.18 -10.94 -3.03
C ASP A 45 -1.15 -10.44 -3.59
N PHE A 46 -1.89 -9.68 -2.77
CA PHE A 46 -3.08 -8.94 -3.19
C PHE A 46 -4.23 -9.79 -3.73
N GLU A 47 -4.30 -11.05 -3.30
CA GLU A 47 -5.38 -11.96 -3.67
C GLU A 47 -6.74 -11.50 -3.16
N ARG A 48 -7.82 -11.96 -3.82
CA ARG A 48 -9.19 -11.61 -3.43
C ARG A 48 -9.43 -11.96 -1.96
N GLY A 49 -9.76 -10.94 -1.16
CA GLY A 49 -10.04 -11.05 0.27
C GLY A 49 -8.80 -11.24 1.16
N ALA A 50 -7.60 -11.15 0.59
CA ALA A 50 -6.36 -11.25 1.32
C ALA A 50 -6.07 -9.98 2.12
N VAL A 51 -5.25 -10.18 3.16
CA VAL A 51 -4.68 -9.11 3.98
C VAL A 51 -3.19 -9.39 4.08
N ASP A 52 -2.41 -8.58 3.38
CA ASP A 52 -0.96 -8.75 3.24
C ASP A 52 -0.22 -7.72 4.08
N SER A 53 0.92 -8.10 4.66
CA SER A 53 1.74 -7.21 5.49
C SER A 53 3.19 -7.20 5.01
N TYR A 54 3.78 -6.01 5.02
CA TYR A 54 5.12 -5.71 4.50
C TYR A 54 5.87 -4.83 5.49
N ASP A 55 7.16 -5.09 5.68
CA ASP A 55 8.04 -4.23 6.44
C ASP A 55 8.71 -3.22 5.49
N VAL A 56 8.37 -1.94 5.67
CA VAL A 56 8.86 -0.83 4.87
C VAL A 56 9.87 -0.05 5.70
N THR A 57 11.14 -0.21 5.35
CA THR A 57 12.25 0.52 5.98
C THR A 57 12.59 1.73 5.13
N VAL A 58 12.68 2.91 5.74
CA VAL A 58 12.98 4.17 5.06
C VAL A 58 14.30 4.75 5.55
N GLU A 59 14.94 5.61 4.75
CA GLU A 59 16.26 6.17 5.10
C GLU A 59 16.20 7.16 6.27
N GLU A 60 15.24 8.09 6.23
CA GLU A 60 15.07 9.20 7.17
C GLU A 60 13.74 9.12 7.94
N ASP A 61 13.64 9.84 9.06
CA ASP A 61 12.37 10.00 9.77
C ASP A 61 11.42 10.86 8.93
N LEU A 62 10.18 10.38 8.74
CA LEU A 62 9.16 11.05 7.93
C LEU A 62 8.28 11.99 8.77
N GLY A 63 8.43 11.99 10.09
CA GLY A 63 7.51 12.65 11.02
C GLY A 63 6.16 11.94 11.08
N GLU A 64 5.08 12.70 11.28
CA GLU A 64 3.73 12.15 11.32
C GLU A 64 3.27 11.79 9.91
N ILE A 65 2.88 10.53 9.68
CA ILE A 65 2.40 10.09 8.37
C ILE A 65 1.04 10.72 8.09
N GLN A 66 0.94 11.44 6.96
CA GLN A 66 -0.28 12.15 6.56
C GLN A 66 -0.95 11.52 5.33
N LEU A 67 -0.15 10.95 4.42
CA LEU A 67 -0.64 10.43 3.15
C LEU A 67 0.05 9.12 2.80
N ILE A 68 -0.69 8.26 2.12
CA ILE A 68 -0.15 7.09 1.41
C ILE A 68 -0.40 7.28 -0.07
N LYS A 69 0.63 7.08 -0.87
CA LYS A 69 0.53 7.01 -2.33
C LYS A 69 0.66 5.57 -2.77
N ILE A 70 -0.26 5.14 -3.63
CA ILE A 70 -0.30 3.80 -4.21
C ILE A 70 -0.29 3.92 -5.72
N GLU A 71 0.61 3.17 -6.35
CA GLU A 71 0.73 3.08 -7.81
C GLU A 71 0.64 1.61 -8.19
N LYS A 72 -0.30 1.28 -9.08
CA LYS A 72 -0.38 -0.04 -9.71
C LYS A 72 0.27 0.03 -11.07
N ARG A 73 1.16 -0.89 -11.40
CA ARG A 73 1.83 -0.94 -12.70
C ARG A 73 1.70 -2.31 -13.33
N LYS A 74 1.34 -2.32 -14.60
CA LYS A 74 1.10 -3.54 -15.34
C LYS A 74 2.30 -4.49 -15.30
N TYR A 75 2.07 -5.74 -14.90
CA TYR A 75 3.06 -6.81 -15.06
C TYR A 75 2.96 -7.45 -16.45
N TRP A 76 1.78 -8.00 -16.79
CA TRP A 76 1.60 -8.83 -17.99
C TRP A 76 0.31 -8.54 -18.77
N TYR A 77 -0.84 -8.64 -18.10
CA TYR A 77 -2.17 -8.26 -18.58
C TYR A 77 -2.74 -7.17 -17.68
N GLN A 78 -3.64 -6.37 -18.23
CA GLN A 78 -4.33 -5.38 -17.42
C GLN A 78 -5.37 -6.11 -16.57
N ASP A 79 -5.29 -5.93 -15.26
CA ASP A 79 -6.32 -6.28 -14.30
C ASP A 79 -6.82 -5.05 -13.55
N ASP A 80 -7.89 -5.22 -12.79
CA ASP A 80 -8.39 -4.22 -11.86
C ASP A 80 -8.13 -4.74 -10.44
N TRP A 81 -7.86 -3.82 -9.51
CA TRP A 81 -7.63 -4.18 -8.12
C TRP A 81 -8.61 -3.44 -7.21
N TYR A 82 -9.33 -4.15 -6.34
CA TYR A 82 -10.17 -3.50 -5.34
C TYR A 82 -9.41 -3.36 -4.03
N LEU A 83 -8.96 -2.15 -3.71
CA LEU A 83 -8.30 -1.85 -2.44
C LEU A 83 -9.34 -1.42 -1.40
N LYS A 84 -9.43 -2.14 -0.27
CA LYS A 84 -10.30 -1.74 0.86
C LYS A 84 -9.66 -0.62 1.67
N TYR A 85 -8.51 -0.90 2.27
CA TYR A 85 -7.79 0.03 3.13
C TYR A 85 -6.33 -0.38 3.21
N ILE A 86 -5.51 0.56 3.69
CA ILE A 86 -4.14 0.32 4.10
C ILE A 86 -4.01 0.73 5.55
N THR A 87 -3.31 -0.03 6.37
CA THR A 87 -2.93 0.40 7.71
C THR A 87 -1.42 0.50 7.84
N VAL A 88 -0.95 1.48 8.59
CA VAL A 88 0.48 1.68 8.86
C VAL A 88 0.70 1.64 10.36
N LYS A 89 1.54 0.70 10.80
CA LYS A 89 2.11 0.72 12.14
C LYS A 89 3.44 1.47 12.10
N THR A 90 3.54 2.57 12.84
CA THR A 90 4.74 3.42 12.89
C THR A 90 5.83 2.81 13.76
N PRO A 91 7.10 3.24 13.63
CA PRO A 91 8.21 2.79 14.49
C PRO A 91 7.96 3.01 15.99
N VAL A 92 7.19 4.05 16.33
CA VAL A 92 6.85 4.39 17.72
C VAL A 92 5.61 3.65 18.24
N GLY A 93 4.95 2.87 17.39
CA GLY A 93 3.84 1.98 17.75
C GLY A 93 2.44 2.51 17.46
N ASP A 94 2.32 3.69 16.85
CA ASP A 94 1.03 4.22 16.42
C ASP A 94 0.46 3.40 15.27
N TYR A 95 -0.86 3.38 15.15
CA TYR A 95 -1.58 2.64 14.12
C TYR A 95 -2.53 3.57 13.39
N LEU A 96 -2.31 3.72 12.09
CA LEU A 96 -3.04 4.62 11.21
C LEU A 96 -3.79 3.80 10.17
N GLU A 97 -5.04 4.15 9.88
CA GLU A 97 -5.84 3.52 8.82
C GLU A 97 -6.15 4.53 7.71
N PHE A 98 -5.94 4.10 6.47
CA PHE A 98 -6.12 4.86 5.24
C PHE A 98 -7.19 4.16 4.40
N PRO A 99 -8.48 4.53 4.54
CA PRO A 99 -9.57 3.92 3.80
C PRO A 99 -9.50 4.28 2.30
N CYS A 100 -9.78 3.31 1.44
CA CYS A 100 -9.78 3.49 -0.02
C CYS A 100 -11.12 3.09 -0.66
N TYR A 101 -11.57 1.86 -0.38
CA TYR A 101 -12.84 1.27 -0.83
C TYR A 101 -13.22 1.55 -2.29
N ARG A 102 -12.26 1.37 -3.21
CA ARG A 102 -12.49 1.58 -4.64
C ARG A 102 -11.60 0.69 -5.51
N TRP A 103 -12.00 0.58 -6.78
CA TRP A 103 -11.22 -0.04 -7.82
C TRP A 103 -10.06 0.87 -8.27
N ILE A 104 -8.89 0.27 -8.45
CA ILE A 104 -7.69 0.85 -9.07
C ILE A 104 -7.51 0.12 -10.41
N THR A 105 -7.83 0.81 -11.50
CA THR A 105 -8.01 0.20 -12.85
C THR A 105 -6.93 0.65 -13.85
N ASP A 106 -6.28 1.76 -13.57
CA ASP A 106 -5.22 2.35 -14.40
C ASP A 106 -3.94 2.54 -13.58
N GLU A 107 -2.88 2.99 -14.25
CA GLU A 107 -1.56 3.21 -13.63
C GLU A 107 -1.44 4.57 -12.94
N LYS A 108 -2.57 5.25 -12.65
CA LYS A 108 -2.52 6.53 -11.95
C LYS A 108 -2.28 6.33 -10.47
N GLU A 109 -1.50 7.25 -9.91
CA GLU A 109 -1.30 7.33 -8.47
C GLU A 109 -2.62 7.58 -7.73
N VAL A 110 -2.84 6.80 -6.69
CA VAL A 110 -3.92 6.93 -5.73
C VAL A 110 -3.35 7.49 -4.43
N VAL A 111 -3.78 8.69 -4.04
CA VAL A 111 -3.41 9.30 -2.76
C VAL A 111 -4.51 9.08 -1.74
N LEU A 112 -4.17 8.49 -0.60
CA LEU A 112 -5.06 8.22 0.52
C LEU A 112 -4.69 9.12 1.71
N ARG A 113 -5.72 9.53 2.46
CA ARG A 113 -5.61 10.24 3.74
C ARG A 113 -6.07 9.32 4.85
N ASP A 114 -5.61 9.59 6.06
CA ASP A 114 -6.11 8.94 7.26
C ASP A 114 -7.62 9.18 7.42
N GLY A 115 -8.32 8.19 7.98
CA GLY A 115 -9.77 8.15 8.14
C GLY A 115 -10.29 8.61 9.49
#